data_AF-A0A2U3Q9T1-F1
#
_entry.id   AF-A0A2U3Q9T1-F1
#
_cell.length_a   1.000
_cell.length_b   1.000
_cell.length_c   1.000
_cell.angle_alpha   90.00
_cell.angle_beta   90.00
_cell.angle_gamma   90.00
#
_symmetry.space_group_name_H-M   'P 1'
#
loop_
_entity.id
_entity.type
_entity.pdbx_description
1 polymer ?
#
loop_
_entity_poly.entity_id
_entity_poly.type
_entity_poly.pdbx_seq_one_letter_code
_entity_poly.pdbx_strand_id
1 'polypeptide(L)'
;MMRYLRWLQAQQFDHPAHQIALQEVVEAVRIARERVDRLERTIEEFVSTWSLEPLVRALQTLRGIDLIVAVTFATVGDVNRFESPRQLKGYLGLVPSERSTGESVRRGGITKACNGRVRHMLVESAWTYRHPPKIGKTKLYRLEQTSPAVREIAWKAQSRLAARYRKLAARGKRTTVVFSRHLG
;
A
#
# COMPACT_ATOMS: atom_id res chain seq x y z
N MET A 1 -17.33 8.07 -7.52
CA MET A 1 -17.35 8.98 -6.36
C MET A 1 -18.56 9.92 -6.39
N MET A 2 -18.76 10.70 -7.47
CA MET A 2 -19.87 11.66 -7.61
C MET A 2 -21.29 11.06 -7.49
N ARG A 3 -21.49 9.76 -7.78
CA ARG A 3 -22.82 9.13 -7.69
C ARG A 3 -23.26 8.86 -6.24
N TYR A 4 -22.32 8.53 -5.37
CA TYR A 4 -22.58 8.25 -3.96
C TYR A 4 -22.86 9.54 -3.18
N LEU A 5 -22.08 10.59 -3.41
CA LEU A 5 -22.31 11.90 -2.77
C LEU A 5 -23.65 12.49 -3.18
N ARG A 6 -24.02 12.39 -4.47
CA ARG A 6 -25.35 12.78 -4.95
C ARG A 6 -26.47 12.01 -4.26
N TRP A 7 -26.29 10.70 -4.06
CA TRP A 7 -27.26 9.89 -3.33
C TRP A 7 -27.38 10.32 -1.86
N LEU A 8 -26.25 10.55 -1.17
CA LEU A 8 -26.24 11.05 0.21
C LEU A 8 -26.96 12.40 0.34
N GLN A 9 -26.68 13.34 -0.55
CA GLN A 9 -27.32 14.66 -0.54
C GLN A 9 -28.81 14.62 -0.84
N ALA A 10 -29.29 13.58 -1.54
CA ALA A 10 -30.70 13.39 -1.83
C ALA A 10 -31.49 12.77 -0.67
N GLN A 11 -30.82 12.35 0.43
CA GLN A 11 -31.53 11.81 1.59
C GLN A 11 -32.30 12.92 2.31
N GLN A 12 -33.51 12.59 2.74
CA GLN A 12 -34.41 13.45 3.50
C GLN A 12 -34.78 12.71 4.79
N PHE A 13 -34.86 13.44 5.90
CA PHE A 13 -35.25 12.89 7.20
C PHE A 13 -36.42 13.68 7.76
N ASP A 14 -37.32 12.96 8.45
CA ASP A 14 -38.51 13.57 9.07
C ASP A 14 -38.14 14.59 10.16
N HIS A 15 -37.04 14.34 10.89
CA HIS A 15 -36.57 15.23 11.95
C HIS A 15 -35.47 16.18 11.45
N PRO A 16 -35.64 17.52 11.55
CA PRO A 16 -34.68 18.51 11.04
C PRO A 16 -33.25 18.34 11.57
N ALA A 17 -33.09 17.94 12.83
CA ALA A 17 -31.76 17.71 13.41
C ALA A 17 -30.96 16.60 12.69
N HIS A 18 -31.63 15.57 12.15
CA HIS A 18 -30.94 14.53 11.38
C HIS A 18 -30.42 15.05 10.04
N GLN A 19 -31.18 15.95 9.40
CA GLN A 19 -30.76 16.60 8.17
C GLN A 19 -29.51 17.46 8.41
N ILE A 20 -29.49 18.25 9.48
CA ILE A 20 -28.33 19.07 9.87
C ILE A 20 -27.12 18.17 10.15
N ALA A 21 -27.28 17.13 10.96
CA ALA A 21 -26.19 16.20 11.28
C ALA A 21 -25.61 15.53 10.03
N LEU A 22 -26.44 15.14 9.06
CA LEU A 22 -25.96 14.61 7.78
C LEU A 22 -25.11 15.64 7.03
N GLN A 23 -25.57 16.89 6.92
CA GLN A 23 -24.82 17.93 6.21
C GLN A 23 -23.46 18.18 6.86
N GLU A 24 -23.38 18.25 8.20
CA GLU A 24 -22.12 18.43 8.94
C GLU A 24 -21.12 17.29 8.67
N VAL A 25 -21.59 16.03 8.64
CA VAL A 25 -20.71 14.89 8.36
C VAL A 25 -20.24 14.89 6.90
N VAL A 26 -21.13 15.20 5.95
CA VAL A 26 -20.77 15.32 4.52
C VAL A 26 -19.71 16.39 4.34
N GLU A 27 -19.87 17.53 5.02
CA GLU A 27 -18.97 18.66 4.96
C GLU A 27 -17.61 18.35 5.60
N ALA A 28 -17.60 17.69 6.76
CA ALA A 28 -16.37 17.22 7.40
C ALA A 28 -15.57 16.29 6.47
N VAL A 29 -16.23 15.38 5.75
CA VAL A 29 -15.59 14.51 4.77
C VAL A 29 -15.04 15.32 3.58
N ARG A 30 -15.77 16.33 3.09
CA ARG A 30 -15.30 17.21 2.01
C ARG A 30 -14.03 17.94 2.41
N ILE A 31 -14.03 18.59 3.57
CA ILE A 31 -12.87 19.34 4.10
C ILE A 31 -11.67 18.41 4.31
N ALA A 32 -11.89 17.22 4.87
CA ALA A 32 -10.83 16.24 5.07
C ALA A 32 -10.21 15.79 3.74
N ARG A 33 -11.03 15.55 2.70
CA ARG A 33 -10.55 15.20 1.36
C ARG A 33 -9.72 16.31 0.74
N GLU A 34 -10.19 17.55 0.81
CA GLU A 34 -9.44 18.69 0.29
C GLU A 34 -8.10 18.87 0.99
N ARG A 35 -8.05 18.62 2.30
CA ARG A 35 -6.79 18.63 3.05
C ARG A 35 -5.84 17.53 2.58
N VAL A 36 -6.34 16.31 2.34
CA VAL A 36 -5.54 15.21 1.78
C VAL A 36 -5.02 15.61 0.39
N ASP A 37 -5.89 16.09 -0.51
CA ASP A 37 -5.51 16.46 -1.87
C ASP A 37 -4.47 17.60 -1.91
N ARG A 38 -4.54 18.56 -0.97
CA ARG A 38 -3.51 19.60 -0.83
C ARG A 38 -2.18 19.02 -0.38
N LEU A 39 -2.18 18.16 0.64
CA LEU A 39 -0.96 17.53 1.15
C LEU A 39 -0.32 16.58 0.13
N GLU A 40 -1.11 15.82 -0.62
CA GLU A 40 -0.61 14.94 -1.69
C GLU A 40 0.07 15.76 -2.79
N ARG A 41 -0.50 16.90 -3.19
CA ARG A 41 0.13 17.83 -4.15
C ARG A 41 1.45 18.37 -3.64
N THR A 42 1.48 18.86 -2.40
CA THR A 42 2.73 19.33 -1.78
C THR A 42 3.79 18.23 -1.73
N ILE A 43 3.41 16.98 -1.42
CA ILE A 43 4.35 15.85 -1.44
C ILE A 43 4.89 15.60 -2.85
N GLU A 44 4.04 15.61 -3.88
CA GLU A 44 4.48 15.43 -5.28
C GLU A 44 5.46 16.52 -5.70
N GLU A 45 5.22 17.78 -5.30
CA GLU A 45 6.14 18.91 -5.55
C GLU A 45 7.51 18.64 -4.90
N PHE A 46 7.56 18.25 -3.63
CA PHE A 46 8.81 17.90 -2.96
C PHE A 46 9.50 16.66 -3.53
N VAL A 47 8.76 15.69 -4.06
CA VAL A 47 9.35 14.51 -4.69
C VAL A 47 10.20 14.90 -5.88
N SER A 48 9.78 15.87 -6.69
CA SER A 48 10.54 16.33 -7.87
C SER A 48 11.92 16.94 -7.56
N THR A 49 12.14 17.40 -6.32
CA THR A 49 13.41 17.97 -5.87
C THR A 49 14.21 17.01 -4.99
N TRP A 50 13.66 15.84 -4.68
CA TRP A 50 14.27 14.86 -3.80
C TRP A 50 15.20 13.93 -4.59
N SER A 51 16.41 13.70 -4.07
CA SER A 51 17.37 12.75 -4.67
C SER A 51 16.84 11.31 -4.82
N LEU A 52 15.78 10.94 -4.08
CA LEU A 52 15.11 9.64 -4.19
C LEU A 52 13.95 9.62 -5.19
N GLU A 53 13.71 10.67 -5.96
CA GLU A 53 12.68 10.69 -7.01
C GLU A 53 12.71 9.45 -7.92
N PRO A 54 13.86 8.99 -8.44
CA PRO A 54 13.89 7.81 -9.31
C PRO A 54 13.41 6.55 -8.60
N LEU A 55 13.71 6.42 -7.30
CA LEU A 55 13.24 5.31 -6.46
C LEU A 55 11.73 5.40 -6.26
N VAL A 56 11.20 6.60 -5.95
CA VAL A 56 9.75 6.81 -5.77
C VAL A 56 8.99 6.46 -7.06
N ARG A 57 9.45 6.96 -8.21
CA ARG A 57 8.84 6.67 -9.52
C ARG A 57 8.92 5.17 -9.86
N ALA A 58 10.06 4.53 -9.60
CA ALA A 58 10.22 3.09 -9.80
C ALA A 58 9.25 2.28 -8.91
N LEU A 59 9.09 2.64 -7.63
CA LEU A 59 8.16 1.98 -6.72
C LEU A 59 6.69 2.15 -7.17
N GLN A 60 6.31 3.33 -7.67
CA GLN A 60 4.96 3.59 -8.19
C GLN A 60 4.59 2.74 -9.43
N THR A 61 5.56 2.08 -10.09
CA THR A 61 5.26 1.11 -11.16
C THR A 61 4.66 -0.18 -10.61
N LEU A 62 4.95 -0.53 -9.36
CA LEU A 62 4.42 -1.73 -8.71
C LEU A 62 2.92 -1.59 -8.46
N ARG A 63 2.18 -2.67 -8.66
CA ARG A 63 0.73 -2.67 -8.39
C ARG A 63 0.44 -2.40 -6.92
N GLY A 64 -0.55 -1.55 -6.67
CA GLY A 64 -0.96 -1.17 -5.31
C GLY A 64 -0.05 -0.16 -4.61
N ILE A 65 1.06 0.23 -5.24
CA ILE A 65 1.96 1.28 -4.72
C ILE A 65 1.67 2.57 -5.48
N ASP A 66 1.24 3.61 -4.77
CA ASP A 66 1.06 4.98 -5.28
C ASP A 66 1.94 5.95 -4.47
N LEU A 67 1.87 7.25 -4.77
CA LEU A 67 2.74 8.30 -4.20
C LEU A 67 3.03 8.13 -2.71
N ILE A 68 2.00 8.12 -1.88
CA ILE A 68 2.15 8.06 -0.42
C ILE A 68 2.86 6.78 0.04
N VAL A 69 2.55 5.64 -0.58
CA VAL A 69 3.19 4.35 -0.24
C VAL A 69 4.66 4.36 -0.67
N ALA A 70 4.93 4.86 -1.88
CA ALA A 70 6.29 4.94 -2.43
C ALA A 70 7.18 5.89 -1.62
N VAL A 71 6.70 7.09 -1.30
CA VAL A 71 7.40 8.07 -0.46
C VAL A 71 7.63 7.51 0.94
N THR A 72 6.60 6.95 1.56
CA THR A 72 6.73 6.36 2.91
C THR A 72 7.75 5.22 2.91
N PHE A 73 7.80 4.39 1.87
CA PHE A 73 8.85 3.38 1.73
C PHE A 73 10.23 4.00 1.51
N ALA A 74 10.35 5.02 0.66
CA ALA A 74 11.63 5.71 0.41
C ALA A 74 12.23 6.33 1.69
N THR A 75 11.41 6.77 2.65
CA THR A 75 11.89 7.24 3.96
C THR A 75 12.56 6.17 4.83
N VAL A 76 12.44 4.88 4.49
CA VAL A 76 13.19 3.80 5.16
C VAL A 76 14.71 4.01 4.96
N GLY A 77 15.10 4.72 3.91
CA GLY A 77 16.49 4.97 3.54
C GLY A 77 17.05 3.87 2.66
N ASP A 78 18.38 3.80 2.59
CA ASP A 78 19.08 2.83 1.76
C ASP A 78 18.75 1.39 2.18
N VAL A 79 18.22 0.60 1.24
CA VAL A 79 17.90 -0.81 1.46
C VAL A 79 19.13 -1.71 1.43
N ASN A 80 20.26 -1.22 0.89
CA ASN A 80 21.52 -1.97 0.86
C ASN A 80 22.20 -2.04 2.23
N ARG A 81 21.74 -1.26 3.23
CA ARG A 81 22.19 -1.41 4.63
C ARG A 81 21.77 -2.74 5.26
N PHE A 82 20.86 -3.47 4.61
CA PHE A 82 20.41 -4.78 5.07
C PHE A 82 21.18 -5.87 4.31
N GLU A 83 21.85 -6.75 5.03
CA GLU A 83 22.66 -7.86 4.48
C GLU A 83 21.80 -8.88 3.73
N SER A 84 20.50 -8.93 4.02
CA SER A 84 19.57 -9.82 3.34
C SER A 84 18.16 -9.25 3.21
N PRO A 85 17.39 -9.69 2.19
CA PRO A 85 15.96 -9.38 2.08
C PRO A 85 15.14 -9.82 3.30
N ARG A 86 15.59 -10.85 4.04
CA ARG A 86 14.92 -11.31 5.27
C ARG A 86 15.06 -10.28 6.38
N GLN A 87 16.22 -9.65 6.50
CA GLN A 87 16.48 -8.59 7.47
C GLN A 87 15.65 -7.34 7.17
N LEU A 88 15.57 -6.91 5.90
CA LEU A 88 14.68 -5.82 5.48
C LEU A 88 13.22 -6.13 5.82
N LYS A 89 12.73 -7.33 5.47
CA LYS A 89 11.34 -7.72 5.78
C LYS A 89 11.09 -7.78 7.30
N GLY A 90 12.06 -8.18 8.10
CA GLY A 90 12.01 -8.14 9.56
C GLY A 90 11.92 -6.70 10.09
N TYR A 91 12.74 -5.80 9.57
CA TYR A 91 12.73 -4.36 9.91
C TYR A 91 11.38 -3.69 9.55
N LEU A 92 10.81 -4.07 8.42
CA LEU A 92 9.47 -3.63 8.00
C LEU A 92 8.33 -4.34 8.74
N GLY A 93 8.63 -5.33 9.58
CA GLY A 93 7.64 -6.13 10.31
C GLY A 93 6.73 -6.97 9.42
N LEU A 94 7.19 -7.35 8.23
CA LEU A 94 6.48 -8.15 7.25
C LEU A 94 6.59 -9.67 7.50
N VAL A 95 7.49 -10.07 8.41
CA VAL A 95 7.68 -11.46 8.86
C VAL A 95 7.38 -11.52 10.36
N PRO A 96 6.73 -12.60 10.85
CA PRO A 96 6.66 -12.86 12.30
C PRO A 96 8.06 -12.89 12.92
N SER A 97 8.19 -12.43 14.17
CA SER A 97 9.47 -12.52 14.87
C SER A 97 9.86 -13.99 15.08
N GLU A 98 11.14 -14.32 14.95
CA GLU A 98 11.67 -15.67 15.18
C GLU A 98 12.81 -15.54 16.19
N ARG A 99 12.63 -16.09 17.41
CA ARG A 99 13.70 -16.26 18.38
C ARG A 99 14.12 -17.71 18.34
N SER A 100 15.29 -17.95 17.79
CA SER A 100 15.92 -19.26 17.77
C SER A 100 17.09 -19.23 18.75
N THR A 101 17.04 -20.09 19.77
CA THR A 101 18.18 -20.35 20.66
C THR A 101 18.48 -21.85 20.59
N GLY A 102 19.69 -22.20 20.14
CA GLY A 102 20.19 -23.58 20.09
C GLY A 102 19.33 -24.53 19.25
N GLU A 103 18.47 -25.31 19.91
CA GLU A 103 17.61 -26.34 19.32
C GLU A 103 16.13 -25.95 19.19
N SER A 104 15.71 -24.79 19.71
CA SER A 104 14.30 -24.37 19.74
C SER A 104 14.03 -23.19 18.81
N VAL A 105 13.17 -23.41 17.80
CA VAL A 105 12.62 -22.34 16.96
C VAL A 105 11.28 -21.87 17.55
N ARG A 106 11.26 -20.69 18.19
CA ARG A 106 10.02 -20.03 18.63
C ARG A 106 9.68 -18.88 17.70
N ARG A 107 8.60 -19.03 16.93
CA ARG A 107 8.01 -17.95 16.14
C ARG A 107 7.07 -17.14 17.02
N GLY A 108 7.45 -15.90 17.32
CA GLY A 108 6.65 -14.93 18.05
C GLY A 108 5.69 -14.13 17.16
N GLY A 109 4.94 -13.21 17.77
CA GLY A 109 4.05 -12.29 17.07
C GLY A 109 4.78 -11.29 16.17
N ILE A 110 4.02 -10.49 15.44
CA ILE A 110 4.56 -9.37 14.65
C ILE A 110 5.16 -8.34 15.62
N THR A 111 6.43 -7.99 15.44
CA THR A 111 7.15 -7.03 16.30
C THR A 111 6.52 -5.62 16.20
N LYS A 112 6.33 -4.97 17.36
CA LYS A 112 5.84 -3.59 17.46
C LYS A 112 6.92 -2.52 17.23
N ALA A 113 8.20 -2.92 17.27
CA ALA A 113 9.37 -2.06 17.04
C ALA A 113 9.64 -1.73 15.56
N CYS A 114 8.75 -2.13 14.64
CA CYS A 114 8.91 -1.91 13.20
C CYS A 114 8.28 -0.57 12.78
N ASN A 115 8.57 -0.10 11.56
CA ASN A 115 7.80 0.98 10.94
C ASN A 115 6.36 0.50 10.62
N GLY A 116 5.45 0.64 11.60
CA GLY A 116 4.07 0.18 11.50
C GLY A 116 3.28 0.84 10.37
N ARG A 117 3.65 2.08 9.99
CA ARG A 117 3.05 2.82 8.88
C ARG A 117 3.41 2.19 7.53
N VAL A 118 4.70 1.92 7.29
CA VAL A 118 5.14 1.22 6.07
C VAL A 118 4.51 -0.16 6.00
N ARG A 119 4.49 -0.92 7.10
CA ARG A 119 3.83 -2.24 7.15
C ARG A 119 2.36 -2.16 6.74
N HIS A 120 1.61 -1.26 7.36
CA HIS A 120 0.20 -1.09 7.08
C HIS A 120 -0.02 -0.78 5.59
N MET A 121 0.71 0.19 5.05
CA MET A 121 0.62 0.56 3.64
C MET A 121 0.96 -0.61 2.70
N LEU A 122 2.04 -1.36 2.97
CA LEU A 122 2.43 -2.51 2.14
C LEU A 122 1.41 -3.66 2.22
N VAL A 123 0.80 -3.88 3.38
CA VAL A 123 -0.29 -4.86 3.55
C VAL A 123 -1.51 -4.45 2.74
N GLU A 124 -1.92 -3.18 2.82
CA GLU A 124 -3.03 -2.64 2.03
C GLU A 124 -2.74 -2.73 0.53
N SER A 125 -1.54 -2.36 0.08
CA SER A 125 -1.10 -2.51 -1.31
C SER A 125 -1.16 -3.96 -1.80
N ALA A 126 -0.83 -4.92 -0.92
CA ALA A 126 -0.79 -6.34 -1.27
C ALA A 126 -2.18 -6.91 -1.61
N TRP A 127 -3.26 -6.34 -1.08
CA TRP A 127 -4.63 -6.75 -1.45
C TRP A 127 -4.90 -6.64 -2.94
N THR A 128 -4.21 -5.74 -3.64
CA THR A 128 -4.40 -5.55 -5.08
C THR A 128 -4.00 -6.77 -5.91
N TYR A 129 -3.13 -7.65 -5.40
CA TYR A 129 -2.67 -8.88 -6.08
C TYR A 129 -3.70 -10.02 -6.08
N ARG A 130 -4.84 -9.86 -5.39
CA ARG A 130 -5.98 -10.79 -5.51
C ARG A 130 -6.61 -10.80 -6.89
N HIS A 131 -6.40 -9.72 -7.64
CA HIS A 131 -6.93 -9.52 -8.97
C HIS A 131 -5.88 -9.90 -10.03
N PRO A 132 -6.31 -10.29 -11.25
CA PRO A 132 -5.39 -10.62 -12.33
C PRO A 132 -4.37 -9.51 -12.62
N PRO A 133 -3.13 -9.87 -13.01
CA PRO A 133 -2.14 -8.92 -13.48
C PRO A 133 -2.72 -8.05 -14.62
N LYS A 134 -2.71 -6.73 -14.43
CA LYS A 134 -3.10 -5.72 -15.41
C LYS A 134 -2.38 -4.42 -15.10
N ILE A 135 -2.09 -3.63 -16.13
CA ILE A 135 -1.63 -2.26 -16.01
C ILE A 135 -2.86 -1.37 -16.23
N GLY A 136 -3.23 -0.57 -15.23
CA GLY A 136 -4.33 0.39 -15.36
C GLY A 136 -3.88 1.63 -16.13
N LYS A 137 -4.82 2.33 -16.77
CA LYS A 137 -4.55 3.53 -17.60
C LYS A 137 -3.62 4.54 -16.91
N THR A 138 -3.92 4.91 -15.65
CA THR A 138 -3.11 5.86 -14.87
C THR A 138 -1.69 5.38 -14.60
N LYS A 139 -1.48 4.08 -14.43
CA LYS A 139 -0.14 3.51 -14.19
C LYS A 139 0.67 3.33 -15.46
N LEU A 140 0.02 3.21 -16.62
CA LEU A 140 0.71 3.05 -17.90
C LEU A 140 1.64 4.24 -18.16
N TYR A 141 1.13 5.46 -17.97
CA TYR A 141 1.92 6.68 -18.12
C TYR A 141 3.19 6.70 -17.24
N ARG A 142 3.07 6.32 -15.97
CA ARG A 142 4.23 6.23 -15.06
C ARG A 142 5.21 5.16 -15.48
N LEU A 143 4.70 4.03 -15.96
CA LEU A 143 5.51 2.91 -16.42
C LEU A 143 6.33 3.28 -17.67
N GLU A 144 5.73 4.02 -18.60
CA GLU A 144 6.38 4.55 -19.82
C GLU A 144 7.49 5.58 -19.53
N GLN A 145 7.49 6.20 -18.35
CA GLN A 145 8.55 7.11 -17.91
C GLN A 145 9.73 6.41 -17.22
N THR A 146 9.65 5.09 -17.00
CA THR A 146 10.73 4.31 -16.34
C THR A 146 11.54 3.49 -17.32
N SER A 147 12.74 3.07 -16.91
CA SER A 147 13.61 2.23 -17.73
C SER A 147 12.99 0.85 -18.01
N PRO A 148 13.31 0.19 -19.15
CA PRO A 148 12.80 -1.14 -19.47
C PRO A 148 13.03 -2.17 -18.36
N ALA A 149 14.18 -2.13 -17.69
CA ALA A 149 14.49 -3.01 -16.56
C ALA A 149 13.51 -2.85 -15.39
N VAL A 150 13.13 -1.62 -15.05
CA VAL A 150 12.13 -1.36 -14.00
C VAL A 150 10.76 -1.91 -14.40
N ARG A 151 10.37 -1.72 -15.67
CA ARG A 151 9.09 -2.26 -16.20
C ARG A 151 9.04 -3.78 -16.09
N GLU A 152 10.14 -4.46 -16.45
CA GLU A 152 10.26 -5.90 -16.38
C GLU A 152 10.18 -6.40 -14.93
N ILE A 153 10.92 -5.75 -14.01
CA ILE A 153 10.87 -6.06 -12.57
C ILE A 153 9.44 -5.91 -12.05
N ALA A 154 8.74 -4.82 -12.40
CA ALA A 154 7.39 -4.57 -11.96
C ALA A 154 6.41 -5.63 -12.48
N TRP A 155 6.52 -5.99 -13.77
CA TRP A 155 5.69 -7.03 -14.38
C TRP A 155 5.94 -8.42 -13.76
N LYS A 156 7.21 -8.78 -13.56
CA LYS A 156 7.62 -10.04 -12.93
C LYS A 156 7.14 -10.11 -11.48
N ALA A 157 7.29 -9.02 -10.73
CA ALA A 157 6.79 -8.93 -9.35
C ALA A 157 5.27 -9.12 -9.31
N GLN A 158 4.53 -8.41 -10.15
CA GLN A 158 3.07 -8.48 -10.19
C GLN A 158 2.55 -9.87 -10.58
N SER A 159 3.16 -10.48 -11.60
CA SER A 159 2.81 -11.83 -12.06
C SER A 159 3.08 -12.88 -10.98
N ARG A 160 4.27 -12.83 -10.36
CA ARG A 160 4.66 -13.72 -9.26
C ARG A 160 3.72 -13.58 -8.07
N LEU A 161 3.41 -12.35 -7.67
CA LEU A 161 2.59 -12.10 -6.48
C LEU A 161 1.13 -12.53 -6.73
N ALA A 162 0.53 -12.21 -7.87
CA ALA A 162 -0.80 -12.70 -8.20
C ALA A 162 -0.87 -14.24 -8.27
N ALA A 163 0.15 -14.90 -8.83
CA ALA A 163 0.25 -16.36 -8.84
C ALA A 163 0.36 -16.94 -7.41
N ARG A 164 1.20 -16.35 -6.56
CA ARG A 164 1.36 -16.75 -5.15
C ARG A 164 0.04 -16.60 -4.38
N TYR A 165 -0.69 -15.50 -4.57
CA TYR A 165 -2.01 -15.31 -3.97
C TYR A 165 -2.97 -16.41 -4.38
N ARG A 166 -3.12 -16.68 -5.69
CA ARG A 166 -3.99 -17.74 -6.22
C ARG A 166 -3.65 -19.12 -5.66
N LYS A 167 -2.36 -19.48 -5.61
CA LYS A 167 -1.88 -20.75 -5.05
C LYS A 167 -2.22 -20.89 -3.55
N LEU A 168 -2.13 -19.81 -2.79
CA LEU A 168 -2.45 -19.82 -1.37
C LEU A 168 -3.97 -19.85 -1.12
N ALA A 169 -4.75 -19.12 -1.92
CA ALA A 169 -6.21 -19.12 -1.86
C ALA A 169 -6.80 -20.50 -2.24
N ALA A 170 -6.26 -21.14 -3.28
CA ALA A 170 -6.68 -22.48 -3.71
C ALA A 170 -6.45 -23.57 -2.64
N ARG A 171 -5.57 -23.32 -1.67
CA ARG A 171 -5.31 -24.24 -0.53
C ARG A 171 -6.28 -24.04 0.64
N GLY A 172 -7.41 -23.36 0.42
CA GLY A 172 -8.44 -23.13 1.45
C GLY A 172 -8.00 -22.21 2.60
N LYS A 173 -6.88 -21.49 2.45
CA LYS A 173 -6.42 -20.57 3.49
C LYS A 173 -7.34 -19.36 3.55
N ARG A 174 -7.77 -19.00 4.76
CA ARG A 174 -8.49 -17.74 5.00
C ARG A 174 -7.72 -16.58 4.37
N THR A 175 -8.43 -15.66 3.72
CA THR A 175 -7.84 -14.55 2.95
C THR A 175 -6.79 -13.80 3.76
N THR A 176 -7.05 -13.55 5.04
CA THR A 176 -6.12 -12.92 6.01
C THR A 176 -4.80 -13.69 6.19
N VAL A 177 -4.82 -15.02 6.14
CA VAL A 177 -3.62 -15.89 6.28
C VAL A 177 -2.85 -16.00 4.97
N VAL A 178 -3.51 -15.84 3.84
CA VAL A 178 -2.85 -15.75 2.53
C VAL A 178 -1.92 -14.54 2.50
N PHE A 179 -2.35 -13.38 3.02
CA PHE A 179 -1.58 -12.14 2.97
C PHE A 179 -0.37 -12.10 3.90
N SER A 180 -0.50 -12.58 5.15
CA SER A 180 0.65 -12.60 6.07
C SER A 180 1.79 -13.49 5.55
N ARG A 181 1.47 -14.59 4.87
CA ARG A 181 2.45 -15.43 4.17
C ARG A 181 2.81 -14.95 2.77
N HIS A 182 2.14 -13.94 2.23
CA HIS A 182 2.41 -13.38 0.91
C HIS A 182 3.59 -12.39 0.94
N LEU A 183 3.68 -11.63 2.04
CA LEU A 183 4.74 -10.65 2.34
C LEU A 183 6.01 -11.31 2.92
N GLY A 184 5.86 -12.47 3.57
CA GLY A 184 6.94 -13.35 4.02
C GLY A 184 7.79 -13.95 2.91
#